data_AF-A0A2I6S716-F1
#
_entry.id   AF-A0A2I6S716-F1
#
_cell.length_a   1.000
_cell.length_b   1.000
_cell.length_c   1.000
_cell.angle_alpha   90.00
_cell.angle_beta   90.00
_cell.angle_gamma   90.00
#
_symmetry.space_group_name_H-M   'P 1'
#
loop_
_entity.id
_entity.type
_entity.pdbx_description
1 polymer ?
#
loop_
_entity_poly.entity_id
_entity_poly.type
_entity_poly.pdbx_seq_one_letter_code
_entity_poly.pdbx_strand_id
1 'polypeptide(L)' 'MINESLQRVRSEALALSEAERAALALELVCSLDAPAEHGVSDAWDDEICARLDEIEAGRAESIDRDEFARRLRNSSGGA' A
#
# COMPACT_ATOMS: atom_id res chain seq x y z
N MET A 1 28.19 3.24 -9.80
CA MET A 1 28.64 4.23 -8.80
C MET A 1 27.69 4.20 -7.63
N ILE A 2 28.19 4.00 -6.41
CA ILE A 2 27.39 4.24 -5.21
C ILE A 2 27.20 5.75 -5.14
N ASN A 3 25.95 6.21 -5.06
CA ASN A 3 25.66 7.63 -4.95
C ASN A 3 26.13 8.13 -3.56
N GLU A 4 27.19 8.94 -3.52
CA GLU A 4 27.77 9.46 -2.27
C GLU A 4 26.76 10.25 -1.44
N SER A 5 25.84 10.96 -2.11
CA SER A 5 24.76 11.69 -1.44
C SER A 5 23.80 10.74 -0.73
N LEU A 6 23.49 9.60 -1.35
CA LEU A 6 22.62 8.58 -0.76
C LEU A 6 23.26 7.95 0.49
N GLN A 7 24.57 7.68 0.46
CA GLN A 7 25.27 7.14 1.62
C GLN A 7 25.27 8.13 2.78
N ARG A 8 25.52 9.41 2.53
CA ARG A 8 25.46 10.44 3.56
C ARG A 8 24.07 10.53 4.20
N VAL A 9 23.01 10.64 3.39
CA VAL A 9 21.62 10.70 3.87
C VAL A 9 21.27 9.47 4.70
N ARG A 10 21.69 8.28 4.25
CA ARG A 10 21.48 7.03 5.02
C ARG A 10 22.19 7.08 6.37
N SER A 11 23.45 7.50 6.40
CA SER A 11 24.23 7.59 7.65
C SER A 11 23.61 8.58 8.63
N GLU A 12 23.15 9.73 8.16
CA GLU A 12 22.48 10.74 8.98
C GLU A 12 21.13 10.23 9.51
N ALA A 13 20.32 9.59 8.65
CA ALA A 13 19.04 9.01 9.06
C ALA A 13 19.21 7.90 10.11
N LEU A 14 20.24 7.06 10.00
CA LEU A 14 20.51 6.00 10.98
C LEU A 14 21.02 6.52 12.32
N ALA A 15 21.54 7.75 12.40
CA ALA A 15 21.98 8.39 13.64
C ALA A 15 20.84 8.99 14.47
N LEU A 16 19.64 9.15 13.88
CA LEU A 16 18.44 9.65 14.56
C LEU A 16 17.92 8.66 15.61
N SER A 17 17.10 9.15 16.56
CA SER A 17 16.35 8.27 17.46
C SER A 17 15.32 7.42 16.70
N GLU A 18 14.82 6.36 17.32
CA GLU A 18 13.83 5.47 16.70
C GLU A 18 12.56 6.22 16.26
N ALA A 19 12.05 7.12 17.11
CA ALA A 19 10.85 7.90 16.80
C ALA A 19 11.07 8.85 15.61
N GLU A 20 12.22 9.53 15.55
CA GLU A 20 12.56 10.41 14.44
C GLU A 20 12.76 9.64 13.14
N ARG A 21 13.37 8.44 13.20
CA ARG A 21 13.47 7.56 12.02
C ARG A 21 12.11 7.11 11.52
N ALA A 22 11.18 6.76 12.42
CA ALA A 22 9.84 6.37 12.04
C ALA A 22 9.08 7.51 11.35
N ALA A 23 9.18 8.74 11.88
CA ALA A 23 8.60 9.92 11.27
C ALA A 23 9.19 10.20 9.87
N LEU A 24 10.53 10.17 9.75
CA LEU A 24 11.20 10.38 8.47
C LEU A 24 10.85 9.29 7.44
N ALA A 25 10.73 8.03 7.87
CA ALA A 25 10.33 6.94 6.99
C ALA A 25 8.92 7.16 6.41
N LEU A 26 7.98 7.61 7.24
CA LEU A 26 6.63 7.94 6.80
C LEU A 26 6.65 9.09 5.78
N GLU A 27 7.35 10.18 6.06
CA GLU A 27 7.46 11.32 5.16
C GLU A 27 8.08 10.92 3.81
N LEU A 28 9.14 10.11 3.83
CA LEU A 28 9.76 9.60 2.61
C LEU A 28 8.81 8.73 1.81
N VAL A 29 8.05 7.82 2.46
CA VAL A 29 7.03 7.00 1.77
C VAL A 29 5.95 7.89 1.15
N CYS A 30 5.41 8.85 1.90
CA CYS A 30 4.42 9.79 1.37
C CYS A 30 4.98 10.64 0.22
N SER A 31 6.28 10.95 0.21
CA SER A 31 6.91 11.67 -0.90
C SER A 31 7.01 10.85 -2.19
N LEU A 32 6.92 9.51 -2.10
CA LEU A 32 6.89 8.62 -3.25
C LEU A 32 5.49 8.51 -3.85
N ASP A 33 4.45 8.92 -3.12
CA ASP A 33 3.11 9.01 -3.68
C ASP A 33 3.12 10.09 -4.77
N ALA A 34 3.13 9.65 -6.02
CA ALA A 34 2.96 10.56 -7.14
C ALA A 34 1.62 11.30 -6.97
N PRO A 35 1.52 12.58 -7.40
CA PRO A 35 0.22 13.21 -7.54
C PRO A 35 -0.66 12.24 -8.32
N ALA A 36 -1.81 11.87 -7.76
CA ALA A 36 -2.74 11.00 -8.45
C ALA A 36 -2.95 11.58 -9.86
N GLU A 37 -2.70 10.77 -10.88
CA GLU A 37 -2.92 11.23 -12.25
C GLU A 37 -4.38 11.70 -12.37
N HIS A 38 -4.60 12.77 -13.13
CA HIS A 38 -5.94 13.33 -13.26
C HIS A 38 -6.90 12.23 -13.74
N GLY A 39 -7.98 12.01 -13.00
CA GLY A 39 -8.98 10.98 -13.28
C GLY A 39 -8.71 9.62 -12.64
N VAL A 40 -7.60 9.41 -11.91
CA VAL A 40 -7.39 8.16 -11.14
C VAL A 40 -8.44 7.99 -10.05
N SER A 41 -8.75 9.05 -9.30
CA SER A 41 -9.81 9.00 -8.28
C SER A 41 -11.16 8.64 -8.91
N ASP A 42 -11.52 9.33 -9.98
CA ASP A 42 -12.80 9.11 -10.68
C ASP A 42 -12.87 7.69 -11.26
N ALA A 43 -11.78 7.18 -11.85
CA ALA A 43 -11.71 5.81 -12.37
C ALA A 43 -11.80 4.75 -11.24
N TRP A 44 -11.28 5.06 -10.06
CA TRP A 44 -11.45 4.20 -8.88
C TRP A 44 -12.89 4.21 -8.37
N ASP A 45 -13.55 5.37 -8.35
CA ASP A 45 -14.96 5.49 -7.97
C ASP A 45 -15.86 4.71 -8.94
N ASP A 46 -15.61 4.83 -10.25
CA ASP A 46 -16.30 4.07 -11.29
C ASP A 46 -16.11 2.55 -11.11
N GLU A 47 -14.88 2.11 -10.85
CA GLU A 47 -14.56 0.70 -10.60
C GLU A 47 -15.25 0.17 -9.34
N ILE A 48 -15.28 0.94 -8.24
CA ILE A 48 -15.99 0.55 -7.01
C ILE A 48 -17.48 0.34 -7.30
N CYS A 49 -18.11 1.25 -8.04
CA CYS A 49 -19.52 1.14 -8.42
C CYS A 49 -19.76 -0.10 -9.30
N ALA A 50 -18.90 -0.32 -10.30
CA ALA A 50 -18.99 -1.50 -11.17
C ALA A 50 -18.89 -2.82 -10.39
N ARG A 51 -17.98 -2.90 -9.41
CA ARG A 51 -17.83 -4.11 -8.58
C ARG A 51 -19.01 -4.33 -7.64
N LEU A 52 -19.60 -3.26 -7.11
CA LEU A 52 -20.84 -3.37 -6.32
C LEU A 52 -21.98 -3.92 -7.19
N ASP A 53 -22.15 -3.42 -8.41
CA ASP A 53 -23.17 -3.91 -9.35
C ASP A 53 -22.96 -5.39 -9.71
N GLU A 54 -21.71 -5.84 -9.86
CA GLU A 54 -21.39 -7.26 -10.08
C GLU A 54 -21.77 -8.14 -8.88
N ILE A 55 -21.56 -7.65 -7.66
CA ILE A 55 -21.94 -8.35 -6.42
C ILE A 55 -23.46 -8.42 -6.32
N GLU A 56 -24.15 -7.30 -6.49
CA GLU A 56 -25.61 -7.22 -6.39
C GLU A 56 -26.31 -8.08 -7.45
N ALA A 57 -25.74 -8.14 -8.66
CA ALA A 57 -26.25 -8.99 -9.73
C ALA A 57 -25.84 -10.48 -9.60
N GLY A 58 -25.08 -10.85 -8.58
CA GLY A 58 -24.60 -12.23 -8.36
C GLY A 58 -23.62 -12.72 -9.43
N ARG A 59 -22.95 -11.80 -10.14
CA ARG A 59 -21.92 -12.12 -11.14
C ARG A 59 -20.52 -12.18 -10.54
N ALA A 60 -20.31 -11.55 -9.38
CA ALA A 60 -19.03 -11.58 -8.70
C ALA A 60 -18.71 -12.98 -8.16
N GLU A 61 -17.48 -13.45 -8.43
CA GLU A 61 -16.96 -14.65 -7.77
C GLU A 61 -16.66 -14.34 -6.30
N SER A 62 -17.47 -14.88 -5.41
CA SER A 62 -17.30 -14.74 -3.96
C SER A 62 -16.78 -16.04 -3.35
N ILE A 63 -16.05 -15.89 -2.25
CA ILE A 63 -15.69 -17.01 -1.37
C ILE A 63 -16.51 -16.87 -0.08
N ASP A 64 -16.82 -17.99 0.55
CA ASP A 64 -17.41 -17.96 1.86
C ASP A 64 -16.41 -17.49 2.93
N ARG A 65 -16.95 -17.20 4.11
CA ARG A 65 -16.18 -16.66 5.23
C ARG A 65 -15.12 -17.62 5.77
N ASP A 66 -15.37 -18.93 5.71
CA ASP A 66 -14.44 -19.94 6.24
C ASP A 66 -13.24 -20.10 5.30
N GLU A 67 -13.50 -20.08 3.99
CA GLU A 67 -12.47 -20.06 2.95
C GLU A 67 -11.64 -18.77 3.03
N PHE A 68 -12.27 -17.61 3.22
CA PHE A 68 -11.56 -16.35 3.46
C PHE A 68 -10.62 -16.43 4.68
N ALA A 69 -11.13 -16.90 5.82
CA ALA A 69 -10.34 -17.03 7.04
C ALA A 69 -9.17 -18.02 6.88
N ARG A 70 -9.37 -19.10 6.11
CA ARG A 70 -8.32 -20.06 5.76
C ARG A 70 -7.21 -19.41 4.94
N ARG A 71 -7.55 -18.63 3.92
CA ARG A 71 -6.56 -17.90 3.09
C ARG A 71 -5.76 -16.92 3.92
N LEU A 72 -6.42 -16.11 4.75
CA LEU A 72 -5.76 -15.12 5.60
C LEU A 72 -4.71 -15.74 6.55
N ARG A 73 -5.06 -16.87 7.18
CA ARG A 73 -4.11 -17.62 8.02
C ARG A 73 -2.91 -18.14 7.23
N ASN A 74 -3.13 -18.63 6.01
CA ASN A 74 -2.06 -19.16 5.16
C ASN A 74 -1.16 -18.06 4.58
N SER A 75 -1.69 -16.85 4.35
CA SER A 75 -0.92 -15.69 3.86
C SER A 75 -0.03 -15.06 4.94
N SER A 76 -0.27 -15.34 6.23
CA SER A 76 0.47 -14.78 7.35
C SER A 76 1.78 -15.53 7.68
N GLY A 77 2.26 -16.41 6.80
CA GLY A 77 3.47 -17.23 6.98
C GLY A 77 4.77 -16.64 6.41
N GLY A 78 4.79 -15.34 6.11
CA GLY A 78 5.97 -14.64 5.57
C GLY A 78 6.11 -13.25 6.20
N ALA A 79 6.52 -13.21 7.45
CA ALA A 79 7.04 -12.03 8.14
C ALA A 79 8.32 -12.42 8.89
#